data_AF-A0A3Q4GFB9-F1
#
_entry.id   AF-A0A3Q4GFB9-F1
#
_cell.length_a   1.000
_cell.length_b   1.000
_cell.length_c   1.000
_cell.angle_alpha   90.00
_cell.angle_beta   90.00
_cell.angle_gamma   90.00
#
_symmetry.space_group_name_H-M   'P 1'
#
loop_
_entity.id
_entity.type
_entity.pdbx_description
1 polymer ?
#
loop_
_entity_poly.entity_id
_entity_poly.type
_entity_poly.pdbx_seq_one_letter_code
_entity_poly.pdbx_strand_id
1 'polypeptide(L)'
;LHHSPSWSQRPHTAWSSLCFIHFRWLDVSVSNLTCTRYWVVYLQVIQEAVWPGGVLPTAPVFERSQQQKDDTKQQALRCLMRLLPDLVSDVLGSEKYRLSWQTALDSFQDPHINRHLVFCIFDLLLEFLVPEIPEENFQRSLLQMLGKNPEKLLA
;
A
#
# COMPACT_ATOMS: atom_id res chain seq x y z
N LEU A 1 -5.64 53.41 -31.20
CA LEU A 1 -5.85 53.25 -29.75
C LEU A 1 -6.82 52.07 -29.55
N HIS A 2 -6.29 50.85 -29.56
CA HIS A 2 -7.06 49.63 -29.28
C HIS A 2 -6.19 48.83 -28.30
N HIS A 3 -6.50 48.94 -27.01
CA HIS A 3 -5.84 48.16 -25.96
C HIS A 3 -6.51 46.79 -25.88
N SER A 4 -5.83 45.76 -26.35
CA SER A 4 -6.17 44.37 -26.05
C SER A 4 -5.76 44.06 -24.60
N PRO A 5 -6.58 43.34 -23.80
CA PRO A 5 -6.18 42.93 -22.45
C PRO A 5 -5.23 41.73 -22.49
N SER A 6 -4.15 41.83 -21.72
CA SER A 6 -3.11 40.83 -21.56
C SER A 6 -3.58 39.63 -20.72
N TRP A 7 -3.79 38.49 -21.36
CA TRP A 7 -4.16 37.22 -20.72
C TRP A 7 -2.97 36.37 -20.23
N SER A 8 -1.83 36.98 -19.88
CA SER A 8 -0.55 36.23 -19.80
C SER A 8 0.11 36.12 -18.40
N GLN A 9 -0.59 36.31 -17.27
CA GLN A 9 0.12 36.38 -15.98
C GLN A 9 -0.51 35.73 -14.74
N ARG A 10 -1.57 34.92 -14.83
CA ARG A 10 -2.18 34.28 -13.64
C ARG A 10 -2.56 32.78 -13.68
N PRO A 11 -1.85 31.86 -14.36
CA PRO A 11 -2.09 30.43 -14.15
C PRO A 11 -1.34 29.86 -12.93
N HIS A 12 -0.11 30.29 -12.64
CA HIS A 12 0.76 29.59 -11.68
C HIS A 12 0.28 29.60 -10.22
N THR A 13 -0.39 30.66 -9.75
CA THR A 13 -0.87 30.74 -8.36
C THR A 13 -2.10 29.89 -8.11
N ALA A 14 -2.97 29.72 -9.11
CA ALA A 14 -4.18 28.91 -9.02
C ALA A 14 -3.84 27.42 -8.95
N TRP A 15 -2.93 26.95 -9.82
CA TRP A 15 -2.47 25.55 -9.81
C TRP A 15 -1.68 25.21 -8.53
N SER A 16 -0.82 26.11 -8.04
CA SER A 16 -0.14 25.91 -6.74
C SER A 16 -1.13 25.87 -5.57
N SER A 17 -2.16 26.72 -5.58
CA SER A 17 -3.17 26.74 -4.52
C SER A 17 -4.05 25.49 -4.53
N LEU A 18 -4.48 25.02 -5.71
CA LEU A 18 -5.21 23.77 -5.89
C LEU A 18 -4.38 22.56 -5.43
N CYS A 19 -3.11 22.52 -5.81
CA CYS A 19 -2.18 21.46 -5.42
C CYS A 19 -1.97 21.45 -3.89
N PHE A 20 -1.82 22.62 -3.26
CA PHE A 20 -1.69 22.73 -1.80
C PHE A 20 -2.95 22.26 -1.05
N ILE A 21 -4.15 22.61 -1.55
CA ILE A 21 -5.41 22.15 -0.97
C ILE A 21 -5.54 20.63 -1.11
N HIS A 22 -5.16 20.08 -2.26
CA HIS A 22 -5.18 18.64 -2.51
C HIS A 22 -4.23 17.88 -1.59
N PHE A 23 -2.97 18.31 -1.49
CA PHE A 23 -2.00 17.69 -0.59
C PHE A 23 -2.43 17.79 0.88
N ARG A 24 -2.94 18.94 1.33
CA ARG A 24 -3.45 19.07 2.71
C ARG A 24 -4.67 18.21 2.98
N TRP A 25 -5.60 18.11 2.03
CA TRP A 25 -6.75 17.23 2.19
C TRP A 25 -6.32 15.76 2.28
N LEU A 26 -5.35 15.35 1.45
CA LEU A 26 -4.81 14.00 1.45
C LEU A 26 -4.07 13.70 2.75
N ASP A 27 -3.26 14.63 3.24
CA ASP A 27 -2.53 14.52 4.51
C ASP A 27 -3.47 14.39 5.72
N VAL A 28 -4.52 15.22 5.78
CA VAL A 28 -5.55 15.14 6.84
C VAL A 28 -6.34 13.83 6.74
N SER A 29 -6.68 13.39 5.54
CA SER A 29 -7.41 12.14 5.32
C SER A 29 -6.58 10.93 5.71
N VAL A 30 -5.31 10.89 5.32
CA VAL A 30 -4.36 9.85 5.72
C VAL A 30 -4.19 9.86 7.24
N SER A 31 -3.91 11.01 7.85
CA SER A 31 -3.74 11.13 9.31
C SER A 31 -4.98 10.68 10.09
N ASN A 32 -6.18 10.96 9.57
CA ASN A 32 -7.43 10.53 10.19
C ASN A 32 -7.63 9.01 10.06
N LEU A 33 -7.34 8.45 8.88
CA LEU A 33 -7.44 7.01 8.63
C LEU A 33 -6.39 6.24 9.45
N THR A 34 -5.15 6.71 9.52
CA THR A 34 -4.05 6.01 10.21
C THR A 34 -3.99 6.28 11.72
N CYS A 35 -4.93 7.08 12.26
CA CYS A 35 -4.92 7.39 13.69
C CYS A 35 -5.10 6.14 14.55
N THR A 36 -4.47 6.13 15.73
CA THR A 36 -4.45 5.00 16.68
C THR A 36 -5.85 4.43 16.98
N ARG A 37 -6.90 5.27 16.90
CA ARG A 37 -8.28 4.88 17.19
C ARG A 37 -8.84 3.81 16.25
N TYR A 38 -8.40 3.75 14.99
CA TYR A 38 -8.90 2.78 14.02
C TYR A 38 -8.07 1.50 13.95
N TRP A 39 -6.93 1.43 14.63
CA TRP A 39 -6.04 0.26 14.56
C TRP A 39 -6.72 -1.03 15.03
N VAL A 40 -7.50 -0.97 16.11
CA VAL A 40 -8.25 -2.14 16.60
C VAL A 40 -9.21 -2.64 15.53
N VAL A 41 -9.90 -1.71 14.83
CA VAL A 41 -10.83 -2.05 13.75
C VAL A 41 -10.08 -2.66 12.57
N TYR A 42 -8.96 -2.09 12.15
CA TYR A 42 -8.17 -2.64 11.04
C TYR A 42 -7.61 -4.02 11.37
N LEU A 43 -7.07 -4.20 12.57
CA LEU A 43 -6.57 -5.50 13.03
C LEU A 43 -7.70 -6.53 13.06
N GLN A 44 -8.89 -6.15 13.53
CA GLN A 44 -10.04 -7.04 13.53
C GLN A 44 -10.51 -7.39 12.11
N VAL A 45 -10.55 -6.42 11.19
CA VAL A 45 -10.91 -6.67 9.79
C VAL A 45 -9.89 -7.60 9.12
N ILE A 46 -8.59 -7.39 9.37
CA ILE A 46 -7.53 -8.26 8.85
C ILE A 46 -7.63 -9.65 9.46
N GLN A 47 -7.84 -9.74 10.78
CA GLN A 47 -8.05 -11.01 11.47
C GLN A 47 -9.21 -11.76 10.83
N GLU A 48 -10.38 -11.15 10.67
CA GLU A 48 -11.54 -11.82 10.08
C GLU A 48 -11.37 -12.15 8.59
N ALA A 49 -10.57 -11.37 7.85
CA ALA A 49 -10.30 -11.61 6.43
C ALA A 49 -9.32 -12.78 6.20
N VAL A 50 -8.33 -12.95 7.09
CA VAL A 50 -7.28 -13.97 6.96
C VAL A 50 -7.61 -15.23 7.77
N TRP A 51 -8.16 -15.04 8.98
CA TRP A 51 -8.51 -16.05 9.97
C TRP A 51 -9.90 -15.77 10.55
N PRO A 52 -10.99 -16.10 9.84
CA PRO A 52 -12.34 -15.89 10.36
C PRO A 52 -12.49 -16.58 11.72
N GLY A 53 -12.91 -15.82 12.74
CA GLY A 53 -12.98 -16.30 14.13
C GLY A 53 -11.63 -16.56 14.82
N GLY A 54 -10.51 -16.12 14.23
CA GLY A 54 -9.15 -16.27 14.78
C GLY A 54 -8.54 -17.66 14.65
N VAL A 55 -9.14 -18.55 13.85
CA VAL A 55 -8.66 -19.94 13.69
C VAL A 55 -7.99 -20.11 12.32
N LEU A 56 -6.83 -20.77 12.31
CA LEU A 56 -6.14 -21.15 11.07
C LEU A 56 -7.01 -22.11 10.25
N PRO A 57 -7.29 -21.84 8.96
CA PRO A 57 -8.08 -22.75 8.14
C PRO A 57 -7.41 -24.12 8.10
N THR A 58 -8.12 -25.15 8.59
CA THR A 58 -7.64 -26.54 8.55
C THR A 58 -7.97 -27.23 7.22
N ALA A 59 -8.92 -26.67 6.47
CA ALA A 59 -9.29 -27.13 5.13
C ALA A 59 -8.52 -26.32 4.07
N PRO A 60 -8.16 -26.94 2.93
CA PRO A 60 -7.61 -26.21 1.80
C PRO A 60 -8.62 -25.14 1.36
N VAL A 61 -8.13 -23.90 1.24
CA VAL A 61 -8.93 -22.76 0.76
C VAL A 61 -9.43 -23.10 -0.64
N PHE A 62 -10.75 -23.04 -0.84
CA PHE A 62 -11.33 -23.18 -2.19
C PHE A 62 -10.71 -22.11 -3.09
N GLU A 63 -10.06 -22.55 -4.17
CA GLU A 63 -9.53 -21.62 -5.16
C GLU A 63 -10.68 -20.83 -5.78
N ARG A 64 -10.62 -19.50 -5.67
CA ARG A 64 -11.60 -18.62 -6.32
C ARG A 64 -11.59 -18.90 -7.83
N SER A 65 -12.79 -19.04 -8.40
CA SER A 65 -12.95 -19.15 -9.85
C SER A 65 -12.38 -17.92 -10.56
N GLN A 66 -11.93 -18.10 -11.81
CA GLN A 66 -11.38 -17.01 -12.60
C GLN A 66 -12.38 -15.85 -12.76
N GLN A 67 -13.65 -16.17 -12.99
CA GLN A 67 -14.72 -15.17 -13.09
C GLN A 67 -14.85 -14.33 -11.81
N GLN A 68 -14.83 -14.96 -10.63
CA GLN A 68 -14.91 -14.23 -9.36
C GLN A 68 -13.72 -13.31 -9.14
N LYS A 69 -12.52 -13.74 -9.57
CA LYS A 69 -11.31 -12.90 -9.50
C LYS A 69 -11.47 -11.67 -10.40
N ASP A 70 -11.94 -11.86 -11.63
CA ASP A 70 -12.12 -10.79 -12.60
C ASP A 70 -13.21 -9.79 -12.17
N ASP A 71 -14.34 -10.28 -11.64
CA ASP A 71 -15.42 -9.43 -11.13
C ASP A 71 -14.95 -8.58 -9.93
N THR A 72 -14.21 -9.21 -9.00
CA THR A 72 -13.66 -8.51 -7.83
C THR A 72 -12.61 -7.47 -8.24
N LYS A 73 -11.78 -7.80 -9.23
CA LYS A 73 -10.79 -6.89 -9.82
C LYS A 73 -11.46 -5.66 -10.44
N GLN A 74 -12.51 -5.85 -11.22
CA GLN A 74 -13.28 -4.75 -11.80
C GLN A 74 -13.94 -3.87 -10.72
N GLN A 75 -14.47 -4.50 -9.66
CA GLN A 75 -15.04 -3.77 -8.53
C GLN A 75 -13.98 -2.94 -7.80
N ALA A 76 -12.82 -3.51 -7.52
CA ALA A 76 -11.70 -2.81 -6.88
C ALA A 76 -11.22 -1.62 -7.73
N LEU A 77 -11.08 -1.80 -9.04
CA LEU A 77 -10.72 -0.72 -9.96
C LEU A 77 -11.70 0.45 -9.89
N ARG A 78 -13.01 0.16 -9.91
CA ARG A 78 -14.05 1.19 -9.78
C ARG A 78 -13.98 1.92 -8.44
N CYS A 79 -13.67 1.22 -7.35
CA CYS A 79 -13.48 1.84 -6.04
C CYS A 79 -12.24 2.74 -6.04
N LEU A 80 -11.09 2.26 -6.55
CA LEU A 80 -9.84 3.04 -6.61
C LEU A 80 -10.00 4.32 -7.43
N MET A 81 -10.66 4.24 -8.58
CA MET A 81 -10.95 5.40 -9.42
C MET A 81 -11.85 6.44 -8.74
N ARG A 82 -12.63 6.07 -7.72
CA ARG A 82 -13.48 7.00 -6.93
C ARG A 82 -12.76 7.62 -5.74
N LEU A 83 -11.57 7.13 -5.38
CA LEU A 83 -10.83 7.64 -4.22
C LEU A 83 -10.22 9.01 -4.48
N LEU A 84 -9.85 9.32 -5.73
CA LEU A 84 -9.34 10.64 -6.09
C LEU A 84 -10.45 11.51 -6.68
N PRO A 85 -10.37 12.84 -6.50
CA PRO A 85 -11.30 13.78 -7.12
C PRO A 85 -11.32 13.65 -8.65
N ASP A 86 -12.48 13.83 -9.27
CA ASP A 86 -12.67 13.77 -10.73
C ASP A 86 -11.73 14.72 -11.49
N LEU A 87 -11.28 15.79 -10.84
CA LEU A 87 -10.27 16.72 -11.36
C LEU A 87 -8.98 16.02 -11.82
N VAL A 88 -8.57 14.93 -11.17
CA VAL A 88 -7.37 14.15 -11.56
C VAL A 88 -7.61 13.41 -12.88
N SER A 89 -8.81 12.88 -13.09
CA SER A 89 -9.23 12.26 -14.35
C SER A 89 -9.32 13.30 -15.47
N ASP A 90 -9.79 14.51 -15.18
CA ASP A 90 -9.90 15.60 -16.16
C ASP A 90 -8.53 16.10 -16.63
N VAL A 91 -7.51 16.10 -15.75
CA VAL A 91 -6.15 16.53 -16.09
C VAL A 91 -5.36 15.45 -16.84
N LEU A 92 -5.47 14.19 -16.42
CA LEU A 92 -4.74 13.07 -17.03
C LEU A 92 -5.44 12.50 -18.28
N GLY A 93 -6.74 12.74 -18.41
CA GLY A 93 -7.62 12.04 -19.35
C GLY A 93 -8.10 10.71 -18.76
N SER A 94 -9.40 10.45 -18.90
CA SER A 94 -10.08 9.30 -18.27
C SER A 94 -9.46 7.94 -18.62
N GLU A 95 -9.02 7.75 -19.87
CA GLU A 95 -8.43 6.47 -20.27
C GLU A 95 -7.02 6.26 -19.69
N LYS A 96 -6.20 7.31 -19.61
CA LYS A 96 -4.89 7.23 -18.96
C LYS A 96 -5.03 7.02 -17.46
N TYR A 97 -5.99 7.69 -16.84
CA TYR A 97 -6.32 7.53 -15.43
C TYR A 97 -6.75 6.09 -15.11
N ARG A 98 -7.63 5.50 -15.94
CA ARG A 98 -8.05 4.11 -15.82
C ARG A 98 -6.86 3.15 -15.98
N LEU A 99 -6.02 3.37 -16.98
CA LEU A 99 -4.82 2.56 -17.22
C LEU A 99 -3.83 2.64 -16.04
N SER A 100 -3.60 3.82 -15.47
CA SER A 100 -2.73 3.98 -14.29
C SER A 100 -3.23 3.17 -13.09
N TRP A 101 -4.53 3.23 -12.79
CA TRP A 101 -5.10 2.41 -11.70
C TRP A 101 -5.11 0.93 -12.03
N GLN A 102 -5.33 0.57 -13.30
CA GLN A 102 -5.26 -0.81 -13.75
C GLN A 102 -3.86 -1.37 -13.53
N THR A 103 -2.81 -0.64 -13.93
CA THR A 103 -1.41 -1.02 -13.68
C THR A 103 -1.11 -1.13 -12.19
N ALA A 104 -1.54 -0.17 -11.37
CA ALA A 104 -1.34 -0.25 -9.92
C ALA A 104 -2.04 -1.48 -9.32
N LEU A 105 -3.28 -1.75 -9.72
CA LEU A 105 -4.04 -2.92 -9.28
C LEU A 105 -3.45 -4.24 -9.77
N ASP A 106 -2.85 -4.26 -10.97
CA ASP A 106 -2.12 -5.42 -11.50
C ASP A 106 -0.83 -5.66 -10.72
N SER A 107 -0.11 -4.61 -10.33
CA SER A 107 1.06 -4.73 -9.46
C SER A 107 0.71 -5.30 -8.08
N PHE A 108 -0.42 -4.90 -7.49
CA PHE A 108 -0.92 -5.50 -6.24
C PHE A 108 -1.37 -6.95 -6.37
N GLN A 109 -1.63 -7.43 -7.58
CA GLN A 109 -1.99 -8.83 -7.83
C GLN A 109 -0.78 -9.68 -8.24
N ASP A 110 0.36 -9.06 -8.54
CA ASP A 110 1.57 -9.76 -8.95
C ASP A 110 2.24 -10.46 -7.73
N PRO A 111 2.40 -11.79 -7.76
CA PRO A 111 2.96 -12.53 -6.64
C PRO A 111 4.44 -12.24 -6.40
N HIS A 112 5.21 -11.85 -7.43
CA HIS A 112 6.63 -11.51 -7.28
C HIS A 112 6.82 -10.14 -6.63
N ILE A 113 6.04 -9.14 -7.07
CA ILE A 113 6.02 -7.81 -6.46
C ILE A 113 5.58 -7.93 -5.00
N ASN A 114 4.49 -8.65 -4.73
CA ASN A 114 3.99 -8.83 -3.37
C ASN A 114 5.00 -9.58 -2.49
N ARG A 115 5.67 -10.61 -3.01
CA ARG A 115 6.73 -11.31 -2.28
C ARG A 115 7.87 -10.37 -1.92
N HIS A 116 8.31 -9.53 -2.85
CA HIS A 116 9.35 -8.54 -2.60
C HIS A 116 8.89 -7.51 -1.54
N LEU A 117 7.66 -6.99 -1.68
CA LEU A 117 7.05 -6.06 -0.72
C LEU A 117 7.08 -6.63 0.70
N VAL A 118 6.69 -7.89 0.88
CA VAL A 118 6.71 -8.55 2.20
C VAL A 118 8.12 -8.59 2.77
N PHE A 119 9.13 -8.95 1.98
CA PHE A 119 10.52 -8.94 2.45
C PHE A 119 11.01 -7.53 2.80
N CYS A 120 10.65 -6.51 2.00
CA CYS A 120 10.98 -5.12 2.34
C CYS A 120 10.32 -4.68 3.65
N ILE A 121 9.05 -5.05 3.88
CA ILE A 121 8.37 -4.75 5.15
C ILE A 121 9.09 -5.46 6.31
N PHE A 122 9.46 -6.73 6.16
CA PHE A 122 10.22 -7.44 7.17
C PHE A 122 11.57 -6.79 7.45
N ASP A 123 12.29 -6.36 6.40
CA ASP A 123 13.57 -5.67 6.53
C ASP A 123 13.44 -4.39 7.37
N LEU A 124 12.44 -3.55 7.05
CA LEU A 124 12.14 -2.34 7.82
C LEU A 124 11.71 -2.64 9.27
N LEU A 125 10.92 -3.69 9.49
CA LEU A 125 10.53 -4.10 10.84
C LEU A 125 11.72 -4.62 11.64
N LEU A 126 12.62 -5.36 11.02
CA LEU A 126 13.83 -5.87 11.65
C LEU A 126 14.79 -4.72 12.02
N GLU A 127 14.96 -3.75 11.13
CA GLU A 127 15.71 -2.52 11.42
C GLU A 127 15.12 -1.76 12.62
N PHE A 128 13.78 -1.70 12.72
CA PHE A 128 13.11 -1.03 13.84
C PHE A 128 13.19 -1.83 15.16
N LEU A 129 12.93 -3.14 15.12
CA LEU A 129 12.82 -3.99 16.30
C LEU A 129 14.18 -4.38 16.87
N VAL A 130 15.19 -4.56 16.01
CA VAL A 130 16.54 -4.97 16.39
C VAL A 130 17.55 -4.11 15.62
N PRO A 131 17.78 -2.87 16.08
CA PRO A 131 18.71 -1.95 15.42
C PRO A 131 20.17 -2.45 15.43
N GLU A 132 20.48 -3.52 16.18
CA GLU A 132 21.79 -4.19 16.20
C GLU A 132 21.99 -5.24 15.10
N ILE A 133 20.96 -5.55 14.29
CA ILE A 133 21.06 -6.45 13.13
C ILE A 133 22.17 -6.09 12.13
N PRO A 134 22.41 -4.82 11.76
CA PRO A 134 23.51 -4.48 10.85
C PRO A 134 24.89 -4.57 11.53
N GLU A 135 24.98 -4.78 12.84
CA GLU A 135 26.24 -4.83 13.56
C GLU A 135 26.96 -6.17 13.34
N GLU A 136 28.17 -6.14 12.78
CA GLU A 136 28.93 -7.36 12.43
C GLU A 136 29.14 -8.29 13.64
N ASN A 137 29.30 -7.73 14.83
CA ASN A 137 29.52 -8.49 16.06
C ASN A 137 28.27 -9.29 16.46
N PHE A 138 27.09 -8.66 16.37
CA PHE A 138 25.82 -9.30 16.63
C PHE A 138 25.54 -10.39 15.59
N GLN A 139 25.78 -10.11 14.31
CA GLN A 139 25.66 -11.10 13.23
C GLN A 139 26.59 -12.31 13.44
N ARG A 140 27.85 -12.08 13.81
CA ARG A 140 28.80 -13.16 14.14
C ARG A 140 28.34 -13.96 15.36
N SER A 141 27.80 -13.31 16.38
CA SER A 141 27.27 -13.98 17.58
C SER A 141 26.03 -14.83 17.25
N LEU A 142 25.10 -14.32 16.43
CA LEU A 142 23.94 -15.07 15.96
C LEU A 142 24.35 -16.27 15.10
N LEU A 143 25.28 -16.09 14.15
CA LEU A 143 25.80 -17.17 13.32
C LEU A 143 26.51 -18.24 14.16
N GLN A 144 27.26 -17.82 15.18
CA GLN A 144 27.87 -18.75 16.14
C GLN A 144 26.81 -19.49 16.95
N MET A 145 25.77 -18.81 17.45
CA MET A 145 24.68 -19.43 18.22
C MET A 145 23.86 -20.43 17.40
N LEU A 146 23.52 -20.09 16.15
CA LEU A 146 22.83 -20.99 15.22
C LEU A 146 23.72 -22.19 14.85
N GLY A 147 25.00 -21.96 14.58
CA GLY A 147 25.98 -23.01 14.28
C GLY A 147 26.29 -23.95 15.46
N LYS A 148 26.08 -23.49 16.71
CA LYS A 148 26.32 -24.29 17.93
C LYS A 148 25.15 -25.16 18.35
N ASN A 149 23.97 -25.01 17.73
CA ASN A 149 22.73 -25.67 18.17
C ASN A 149 22.13 -26.78 17.25
N PRO A 150 22.89 -27.53 16.42
CA PRO A 150 22.28 -28.65 15.69
C PRO A 150 21.98 -29.88 16.58
N GLU A 151 22.60 -29.98 17.77
CA GLU A 151 22.57 -31.20 18.61
C GLU A 151 21.42 -31.22 19.64
N LYS A 152 20.72 -30.10 19.87
CA LYS A 152 19.66 -29.99 20.91
C LYS A 152 18.22 -29.96 20.36
N LEU A 153 18.04 -29.97 19.04
CA LEU A 153 16.72 -29.99 18.39
C LEU A 153 16.30 -31.37 17.87
N LEU A 154 17.16 -32.38 18.02
CA LEU A 154 16.94 -33.76 17.58
C LEU A 154 16.99 -34.78 18.73
N ALA A 155 16.92 -34.34 19.99
CA ALA A 155 16.86 -35.19 21.18
C ALA A 155 15.57 -34.95 21.96
#